data_AF-A0A813GY49-F1
#
_entry.id   AF-A0A813GY49-F1
#
_cell.length_a   1.000
_cell.length_b   1.000
_cell.length_c   1.000
_cell.angle_alpha   90.00
_cell.angle_beta   90.00
_cell.angle_gamma   90.00
#
_symmetry.space_group_name_H-M   'P 1'
#
loop_
_entity.id
_entity.type
_entity.pdbx_description
1 polymer ?
#
loop_
_entity_poly.entity_id
_entity_poly.type
_entity_poly.pdbx_seq_one_letter_code
_entity_poly.pdbx_strand_id
1 'polypeptide(L)'
;GLERHDDAVKELESLFAWHREELVHTKLEEAKFAARKHKRSNYYEILGVPSVASQLEIKQGYRQKAQEWHPDKKGNLDEVLRKNAEEMFKTIGEAYEILSDPVRKELFDKGHDLEGIQEQMELKKRRAGGGCHGFR
;
A
#
# COMPACT_ATOMS: atom_id res chain seq x y z
N GLY A 1 13.31 -4.23 6.36
CA GLY A 1 13.80 -3.34 5.29
C GLY A 1 12.78 -2.30 4.87
N LEU A 2 11.99 -1.79 5.83
CA LEU A 2 11.00 -0.72 5.66
C LEU A 2 11.32 0.50 6.56
N GLU A 3 12.13 0.30 7.60
CA GLU A 3 12.48 1.32 8.59
C GLU A 3 13.48 2.37 8.08
N ARG A 4 14.34 2.00 7.11
CA ARG A 4 15.45 2.85 6.65
C ARG A 4 15.05 4.18 6.01
N HIS A 5 13.82 4.32 5.50
CA HIS A 5 13.41 5.54 4.82
C HIS A 5 12.84 6.58 5.78
N ASP A 6 12.19 6.16 6.86
CA ASP A 6 11.70 7.05 7.92
C ASP A 6 12.87 7.52 8.80
N ASP A 7 13.78 6.60 9.15
CA ASP A 7 15.03 6.92 9.86
C ASP A 7 15.93 7.87 9.07
N ALA A 8 16.02 7.73 7.74
CA ALA A 8 16.81 8.63 6.90
C ALA A 8 16.28 10.07 6.91
N VAL A 9 14.95 10.27 6.95
CA VAL A 9 14.34 11.60 7.04
C VAL A 9 14.67 12.23 8.39
N LYS A 10 14.58 11.43 9.46
CA LYS A 10 14.86 11.87 10.84
C LYS A 10 16.33 12.23 11.07
N GLU A 11 17.26 11.43 10.54
CA GLU A 11 18.70 11.69 10.55
C GLU A 11 19.06 12.96 9.76
N LEU A 12 18.45 13.16 8.59
CA LEU A 12 18.66 14.35 7.76
C LEU A 12 18.10 15.64 8.41
N GLU A 13 16.95 15.56 9.09
CA GLU A 13 16.42 16.66 9.90
C GLU A 13 17.35 17.03 11.07
N SER A 14 17.92 16.01 11.73
CA SER A 14 18.91 16.20 12.80
C SER A 14 20.19 16.85 12.28
N LEU A 15 20.69 16.44 11.09
CA LEU A 15 21.84 17.04 10.42
C LEU A 15 21.61 18.50 9.97
N PHE A 16 20.40 18.82 9.50
CA PHE A 16 20.04 20.19 9.07
C PHE A 16 20.00 21.18 10.24
N ALA A 17 19.73 20.70 11.45
CA ALA A 17 19.71 21.53 12.66
C ALA A 17 21.10 22.03 13.09
N TRP A 18 22.19 21.37 12.65
CA TRP A 18 23.56 21.69 13.07
C TRP A 18 24.45 22.28 11.95
N HIS A 19 24.12 22.14 10.66
CA HIS A 19 24.89 22.78 9.58
C HIS A 19 23.98 23.22 8.40
N ARG A 20 23.77 24.53 8.27
CA ARG A 20 22.92 25.15 7.26
C ARG A 20 23.69 25.31 5.94
N GLU A 21 23.81 24.23 5.17
CA GLU A 21 24.28 24.28 3.77
C GLU A 21 23.16 23.90 2.79
N GLU A 22 23.18 24.58 1.63
CA GLU A 22 22.20 24.52 0.54
C GLU A 22 21.95 23.10 0.00
N LEU A 23 22.95 22.22 0.13
CA LEU A 23 22.95 20.81 -0.29
C LEU A 23 21.96 19.91 0.49
N VAL A 24 21.68 20.26 1.74
CA VAL A 24 20.76 19.48 2.59
C VAL A 24 19.30 19.76 2.20
N HIS A 25 19.01 20.95 1.63
CA HIS A 25 17.68 21.27 1.12
C HIS A 25 17.31 20.41 -0.09
N THR A 26 18.22 20.29 -1.07
CA THR A 26 18.02 19.46 -2.27
C THR A 26 17.82 17.99 -1.92
N LYS A 27 18.62 17.45 -0.99
CA LYS A 27 18.47 16.06 -0.53
C LYS A 27 17.21 15.82 0.29
N LEU A 28 16.76 16.81 1.07
CA LEU A 28 15.49 16.75 1.81
C LEU A 28 14.30 16.73 0.85
N GLU A 29 14.35 17.50 -0.23
CA GLU A 29 13.32 17.50 -1.26
C GLU A 29 13.30 16.19 -2.06
N GLU A 30 14.47 15.63 -2.41
CA GLU A 30 14.56 14.29 -3.02
C GLU A 30 14.02 13.19 -2.10
N ALA A 31 14.37 13.21 -0.81
CA ALA A 31 13.88 12.23 0.16
C ALA A 31 12.36 12.34 0.36
N LYS A 32 11.82 13.56 0.41
CA LYS A 32 10.38 13.82 0.47
C LYS A 32 9.66 13.40 -0.80
N PHE A 33 10.25 13.64 -1.97
CA PHE A 33 9.70 13.23 -3.26
C PHE A 33 9.73 11.69 -3.43
N ALA A 34 10.81 11.04 -3.00
CA ALA A 34 10.93 9.60 -2.94
C ALA A 34 9.90 8.99 -1.97
N ALA A 35 9.72 9.55 -0.78
CA ALA A 35 8.71 9.10 0.19
C ALA A 35 7.28 9.23 -0.34
N ARG A 36 6.96 10.34 -1.03
CA ARG A 36 5.66 10.56 -1.67
C ARG A 36 5.42 9.61 -2.85
N LYS A 37 6.44 9.37 -3.68
CA LYS A 37 6.37 8.42 -4.81
C LYS A 37 6.20 6.99 -4.30
N HIS A 38 6.92 6.61 -3.25
CA HIS A 38 6.88 5.28 -2.66
C HIS A 38 5.48 4.93 -2.11
N LYS A 39 4.76 5.89 -1.52
CA LYS A 39 3.41 5.62 -0.98
C LYS A 39 2.37 5.27 -2.06
N ARG A 40 2.45 5.87 -3.26
CA ARG A 40 1.56 5.56 -4.40
C ARG A 40 2.04 4.37 -5.23
N SER A 41 3.35 4.25 -5.44
CA SER A 41 3.93 3.11 -6.15
C SER A 41 3.84 1.80 -5.36
N ASN A 42 3.67 1.89 -4.04
CA ASN A 42 3.62 0.72 -3.15
C ASN A 42 2.62 -0.36 -3.57
N TYR A 43 1.36 -0.08 -3.93
CA TYR A 43 0.42 -1.20 -4.18
C TYR A 43 0.74 -2.02 -5.43
N TYR A 44 1.14 -1.35 -6.52
CA TYR A 44 1.56 -2.04 -7.74
C TYR A 44 2.87 -2.80 -7.51
N GLU A 45 3.84 -2.17 -6.83
CA GLU A 45 5.13 -2.79 -6.52
C GLU A 45 5.03 -3.95 -5.51
N ILE A 46 4.16 -3.84 -4.50
CA ILE A 46 3.88 -4.88 -3.49
C ILE A 46 3.29 -6.12 -4.15
N LEU A 47 2.37 -5.94 -5.09
CA LEU A 47 1.82 -7.05 -5.88
C LEU A 47 2.78 -7.53 -6.97
N GLY A 48 3.83 -6.77 -7.28
CA GLY A 48 4.80 -7.09 -8.33
C GLY A 48 4.23 -6.96 -9.73
N VAL A 49 3.29 -6.04 -9.93
CA VAL A 49 2.59 -5.83 -11.21
C VAL A 49 2.81 -4.41 -11.74
N PRO A 50 2.82 -4.21 -13.07
CA PRO A 50 2.94 -2.86 -13.62
C PRO A 50 1.70 -2.00 -13.35
N SER A 51 1.83 -0.67 -13.40
CA SER A 51 0.69 0.27 -13.24
C SER A 51 -0.41 0.09 -14.30
N VAL A 52 -0.02 -0.44 -15.47
CA VAL A 52 -0.90 -0.78 -16.59
C VAL A 52 -1.50 -2.19 -16.50
N ALA A 53 -1.21 -2.94 -15.42
CA ALA A 53 -1.66 -4.32 -15.26
C ALA A 53 -3.19 -4.46 -15.34
N SER A 54 -3.62 -5.54 -15.98
CA SER A 54 -5.03 -5.94 -15.99
C SER A 54 -5.44 -6.58 -14.66
N GLN A 55 -6.74 -6.63 -14.38
CA GLN A 55 -7.29 -7.27 -13.18
C GLN A 55 -6.83 -8.73 -13.02
N LEU A 56 -6.65 -9.44 -14.14
CA LEU A 56 -6.14 -10.81 -14.16
C LEU A 56 -4.69 -10.89 -13.64
N GLU A 57 -3.82 -9.98 -14.07
CA GLU A 57 -2.43 -9.90 -13.61
C GLU A 57 -2.37 -9.50 -12.13
N ILE A 58 -3.18 -8.54 -11.70
CA ILE A 58 -3.30 -8.11 -10.30
C ILE A 58 -3.69 -9.30 -9.40
N LYS A 59 -4.68 -10.09 -9.84
CA LYS A 59 -5.12 -11.30 -9.12
C LYS A 59 -4.06 -12.39 -9.11
N GLN A 60 -3.30 -12.52 -10.20
CA GLN A 60 -2.21 -13.48 -10.27
C GLN A 60 -1.03 -13.08 -9.36
N GLY A 61 -0.64 -11.81 -9.36
CA GLY A 61 0.38 -11.25 -8.47
C GLY A 61 0.01 -11.39 -7.00
N TYR A 62 -1.25 -11.08 -6.64
CA TYR A 62 -1.77 -11.32 -5.28
C TYR A 62 -1.61 -12.79 -4.86
N ARG A 63 -2.00 -13.74 -5.71
CA ARG A 63 -1.88 -15.18 -5.39
C ARG A 63 -0.44 -15.62 -5.17
N GLN A 64 0.49 -15.13 -5.98
CA GLN A 64 1.91 -15.43 -5.85
C GLN A 64 2.49 -14.83 -4.56
N LYS A 65 2.20 -13.56 -4.30
CA LYS A 65 2.67 -12.85 -3.10
C LYS A 65 2.05 -13.39 -1.81
N ALA A 66 0.76 -13.71 -1.81
CA ALA A 66 0.09 -14.33 -0.68
C ALA A 66 0.72 -15.69 -0.32
N GLN A 67 1.12 -16.50 -1.30
CA GLN A 67 1.83 -17.77 -1.05
C GLN A 67 3.28 -17.56 -0.55
N GLU A 68 3.96 -16.52 -1.02
CA GLU A 68 5.32 -16.16 -0.60
C GLU A 68 5.36 -15.63 0.84
N TRP A 69 4.34 -14.89 1.24
CA TRP A 69 4.22 -14.25 2.55
C TRP A 69 3.29 -14.99 3.52
N HIS A 70 2.85 -16.20 3.18
CA HIS A 70 1.94 -16.97 4.02
C HIS A 70 2.61 -17.42 5.34
N PRO A 71 1.94 -17.25 6.50
CA PRO A 71 2.49 -17.63 7.80
C PRO A 71 2.73 -19.14 7.93
N ASP A 72 2.02 -19.99 7.17
CA ASP A 72 2.22 -21.46 7.19
C ASP A 72 3.65 -21.87 6.77
N LYS A 73 4.18 -21.29 5.69
CA LYS A 73 5.56 -21.55 5.24
C LYS A 73 6.61 -20.88 6.12
N LYS A 74 6.23 -19.84 6.86
CA LYS A 74 7.12 -19.05 7.72
C LYS A 74 6.97 -19.35 9.21
N GLY A 75 6.15 -20.33 9.57
CA GLY A 75 5.87 -20.71 10.96
C GLY A 75 7.07 -21.29 11.72
N ASN A 76 8.15 -21.63 11.02
CA ASN A 76 9.43 -22.09 11.61
C ASN A 76 10.52 -20.99 11.64
N LEU A 77 10.22 -19.75 11.24
CA LEU A 77 11.18 -18.65 11.22
C LEU A 77 11.06 -17.76 12.47
N ASP A 78 12.13 -17.03 12.77
CA ASP A 78 12.22 -16.03 13.84
C ASP A 78 10.99 -15.11 13.94
N GLU A 79 10.66 -14.70 15.17
CA GLU A 79 9.51 -13.84 15.47
C GLU A 79 9.51 -12.54 14.65
N VAL A 80 10.70 -11.97 14.38
CA VAL A 80 10.88 -10.78 13.53
C VAL A 80 10.42 -11.04 12.09
N LEU A 81 10.73 -12.21 11.54
CA LEU A 81 10.33 -12.61 10.18
C LEU A 81 8.83 -12.90 10.10
N ARG A 82 8.23 -13.46 11.16
CA ARG A 82 6.78 -13.67 11.25
C ARG A 82 6.04 -12.32 11.25
N LYS A 83 6.50 -11.37 12.06
CA LYS A 83 5.90 -10.03 12.16
C LYS A 83 6.00 -9.29 10.83
N ASN A 84 7.18 -9.30 10.21
CA ASN A 84 7.37 -8.70 8.88
C ASN A 84 6.50 -9.41 7.81
N ALA A 85 6.27 -10.71 7.91
CA ALA A 85 5.40 -11.41 6.97
C ALA A 85 3.92 -11.06 7.16
N GLU A 86 3.47 -10.91 8.41
CA GLU A 86 2.12 -10.48 8.75
C GLU A 86 1.84 -9.05 8.26
N GLU A 87 2.78 -8.12 8.45
CA GLU A 87 2.69 -6.75 7.92
C GLU A 87 2.62 -6.74 6.39
N MET A 88 3.54 -7.45 5.72
CA MET A 88 3.53 -7.56 4.27
C MET A 88 2.23 -8.19 3.75
N PHE A 89 1.73 -9.24 4.40
CA PHE A 89 0.48 -9.90 4.01
C PHE A 89 -0.72 -8.96 4.13
N LYS A 90 -0.77 -8.17 5.19
CA LYS A 90 -1.80 -7.14 5.39
C LYS A 90 -1.77 -6.12 4.24
N THR A 91 -0.58 -5.59 3.91
CA THR A 91 -0.44 -4.62 2.82
C THR A 91 -0.73 -5.21 1.44
N ILE A 92 -0.39 -6.48 1.19
CA ILE A 92 -0.75 -7.21 -0.04
C ILE A 92 -2.28 -7.32 -0.18
N GLY A 93 -2.98 -7.60 0.92
CA GLY A 93 -4.44 -7.63 0.97
C GLY A 93 -5.06 -6.28 0.64
N GLU A 94 -4.58 -5.21 1.27
CA GLU A 94 -5.03 -3.83 1.02
C GLU A 94 -4.79 -3.42 -0.45
N ALA A 95 -3.62 -3.72 -0.99
CA ALA A 95 -3.27 -3.45 -2.39
C ALA A 95 -4.24 -4.13 -3.36
N TYR A 96 -4.48 -5.44 -3.15
CA TYR A 96 -5.41 -6.19 -3.97
C TYR A 96 -6.83 -5.66 -3.84
N GLU A 97 -7.26 -5.30 -2.63
CA GLU A 97 -8.61 -4.82 -2.39
C GLU A 97 -8.92 -3.52 -3.16
N ILE A 98 -7.94 -2.60 -3.27
CA ILE A 98 -8.06 -1.38 -4.09
C ILE A 98 -7.95 -1.71 -5.59
N LEU A 99 -6.93 -2.46 -5.99
CA LEU A 99 -6.60 -2.65 -7.40
C LEU A 99 -7.49 -3.67 -8.11
N SER A 100 -8.15 -4.56 -7.37
CA SER A 100 -9.04 -5.58 -7.92
C SER A 100 -10.32 -5.00 -8.51
N ASP A 101 -10.80 -3.85 -8.03
CA ASP A 101 -12.03 -3.24 -8.53
C ASP A 101 -11.70 -2.01 -9.38
N PRO A 102 -12.22 -1.90 -10.62
CA PRO A 102 -11.92 -0.78 -11.50
C PRO A 102 -12.34 0.57 -10.91
N VAL A 103 -13.41 0.61 -10.10
CA VAL A 103 -13.87 1.85 -9.47
C VAL A 103 -12.89 2.29 -8.38
N ARG A 104 -12.42 1.35 -7.57
CA ARG A 104 -11.45 1.63 -6.50
C ARG A 104 -10.09 2.01 -7.07
N LYS A 105 -9.64 1.32 -8.13
CA LYS A 105 -8.43 1.67 -8.88
C LYS A 105 -8.51 3.10 -9.42
N GLU A 106 -9.64 3.49 -9.99
CA GLU A 106 -9.83 4.84 -10.53
C GLU A 106 -9.80 5.90 -9.41
N LEU A 107 -10.45 5.65 -8.27
CA LEU A 107 -10.40 6.56 -7.12
C LEU A 107 -8.96 6.70 -6.58
N PHE A 108 -8.22 5.60 -6.51
CA PHE A 108 -6.81 5.62 -6.12
C PHE A 108 -5.95 6.42 -7.09
N ASP A 109 -6.16 6.25 -8.40
CA ASP A 109 -5.46 7.00 -9.45
C ASP A 109 -5.80 8.51 -9.40
N LYS A 110 -7.05 8.84 -9.06
CA LYS A 110 -7.53 10.21 -8.80
C LYS A 110 -6.97 10.82 -7.50
N GLY A 111 -6.28 10.04 -6.67
CA GLY A 111 -5.61 10.52 -5.46
C GLY A 111 -6.43 10.40 -4.18
N HIS A 112 -7.47 9.58 -4.15
CA HIS A 112 -8.19 9.26 -2.92
C HIS A 112 -7.38 8.32 -2.01
N ASP A 113 -7.43 8.55 -0.70
CA ASP A 113 -6.84 7.67 0.30
C ASP A 113 -7.66 6.37 0.48
N LEU A 114 -7.00 5.32 0.99
CA LEU A 114 -7.58 4.01 1.34
C LEU A 114 -8.95 4.12 2.02
N GLU A 115 -9.02 4.93 3.07
CA GLU A 115 -10.21 5.07 3.92
C GLU A 115 -11.39 5.69 3.16
N GLY A 116 -11.12 6.71 2.33
CA GLY A 116 -12.13 7.32 1.48
C GLY A 116 -12.63 6.37 0.41
N ILE A 117 -11.76 5.54 -0.18
CA ILE A 117 -12.16 4.52 -1.15
C ILE A 117 -13.02 3.45 -0.49
N GLN A 118 -12.65 3.02 0.73
CA GLN A 118 -13.40 2.03 1.51
C GLN A 118 -14.80 2.54 1.85
N GLU A 119 -14.89 3.78 2.36
CA GLU A 119 -16.16 4.38 2.75
C GLU A 119 -17.11 4.54 1.56
N GLN A 120 -16.61 5.02 0.40
CA GLN A 120 -17.42 5.12 -0.81
C GLN A 120 -17.97 3.76 -1.27
N MET A 121 -17.16 2.70 -1.15
CA MET A 121 -17.57 1.34 -1.49
C MET A 121 -18.62 0.79 -0.51
N GLU A 122 -18.43 0.99 0.79
CA GLU A 122 -19.40 0.58 1.81
C GLU A 122 -20.72 1.35 1.70
N LEU A 123 -20.67 2.65 1.38
CA LEU A 123 -21.86 3.46 1.07
C LEU A 123 -22.58 2.95 -0.18
N LYS A 124 -21.84 2.58 -1.23
CA LYS A 124 -22.39 1.98 -2.46
C LYS A 124 -23.02 0.62 -2.18
N LYS A 125 -22.39 -0.20 -1.33
CA LYS A 125 -22.90 -1.51 -0.89
C LYS A 125 -24.17 -1.39 -0.04
N ARG A 126 -24.23 -0.41 0.87
CA ARG A 126 -25.44 -0.05 1.64
C ARG A 126 -26.59 0.43 0.74
N ARG A 127 -26.28 1.24 -0.28
CA ARG A 127 -27.29 1.68 -1.27
C ARG A 127 -27.77 0.55 -2.19
N ALA A 128 -26.88 -0.38 -2.55
CA ALA A 128 -27.22 -1.55 -3.38
C ALA A 128 -27.91 -2.68 -2.59
N GLY A 129 -27.69 -2.77 -1.28
CA GLY A 129 -28.28 -3.77 -0.38
C GLY A 129 -29.68 -3.43 0.14
N GLY A 130 -30.28 -2.32 -0.28
CA GLY A 130 -31.61 -1.86 0.12
C GLY A 130 -32.74 -2.30 -0.82
N GLY A 131 -32.61 -3.45 -1.48
CA GLY A 131 -33.59 -3.95 -2.45
C GLY A 131 -34.13 -5.33 -2.08
N CYS A 132 -35.39 -5.38 -1.66
CA CYS A 132 -36.29 -6.54 -1.65
C CYS A 132 -36.22 -7.53 -0.46
N HIS A 133 -36.85 -7.17 0.65
CA HIS A 133 -37.68 -8.10 1.43
C HIS A 133 -39.12 -7.59 1.34
N GLY A 134 -39.81 -8.00 0.28
CA GLY A 134 -41.14 -7.53 -0.05
C GLY A 134 -41.85 -8.49 -0.99
N PHE A 135 -42.03 -9.74 -0.59
CA PHE A 135 -43.04 -10.63 -1.16
C PHE A 135 -43.80 -11.31 -0.03
N ARG A 136 -44.94 -10.67 0.25
CA ARG A 136 -46.25 -11.16 0.69
C ARG A 136 -46.41 -12.63 1.07
#